data_AF-G2Z0X2-F1
#
_entry.id   AF-G2Z0X2-F1
#
_cell.length_a   1.000
_cell.length_b   1.000
_cell.length_c   1.000
_cell.angle_alpha   90.00
_cell.angle_beta   90.00
_cell.angle_gamma   90.00
#
_symmetry.space_group_name_H-M   'P 1'
#
loop_
_entity.id
_entity.type
_entity.pdbx_description
1 polymer ?
#
loop_
_entity_poly.entity_id
_entity_poly.type
_entity_poly.pdbx_seq_one_letter_code
_entity_poly.pdbx_strand_id
1 'polypeptide(L)'
;MKEKTYYLILIILILSSLTFGYLFDLNFKYWIGNIGVLVLFIWCKDECTGRKWFEKTKPKLPHEPSPMDDMNEEEYNKYVEENYPLISEQEKSGYISLVKLCLASKMQNNLISFFEKLRDYTKDEDYMTTLNYVMEYSDKKNLFFIMSLDWKQDIETLEWRLKNSLHKNFGLSIELPNPTNYEKRVSVSFDNIFEDYDKPLRNQGLQMGFIDTQSDEYVIFVHKIVDKEEIENTVSKIGYKYYEK
;
A
#
# COMPACT_ATOMS: atom_id res chain seq x y z
N MET A 1 19.72 -1.87 -18.98
CA MET A 1 19.33 -0.51 -18.53
C MET A 1 17.81 -0.46 -18.39
N LYS A 2 17.24 0.16 -17.34
CA LYS A 2 15.77 0.29 -17.24
C LYS A 2 15.23 1.13 -18.41
N GLU A 3 14.08 0.75 -18.96
CA GLU A 3 13.49 1.39 -20.16
C GLU A 3 13.35 2.91 -20.02
N LYS A 4 12.90 3.39 -18.85
CA LYS A 4 12.80 4.84 -18.56
C LYS A 4 14.16 5.55 -18.61
N THR A 5 15.22 4.91 -18.13
CA THR A 5 16.58 5.46 -18.11
C THR A 5 17.16 5.55 -19.52
N TYR A 6 16.85 4.58 -20.39
CA TYR A 6 17.28 4.60 -21.78
C TYR A 6 16.68 5.79 -22.55
N TYR A 7 15.36 6.01 -22.43
CA TYR A 7 14.72 7.15 -23.09
C TYR A 7 15.18 8.50 -22.52
N LEU A 8 15.45 8.58 -21.22
CA LEU A 8 16.02 9.78 -20.61
C LEU A 8 17.38 10.13 -21.25
N ILE A 9 18.26 9.15 -21.41
CA ILE A 9 19.58 9.34 -22.03
C ILE A 9 19.44 9.73 -23.51
N LEU A 10 18.52 9.10 -24.25
CA LEU A 10 18.25 9.46 -25.65
C LEU A 10 17.81 10.93 -25.79
N ILE A 11 16.91 11.39 -24.90
CA ILE A 11 16.46 12.80 -24.90
C ILE A 11 17.63 13.74 -24.62
N ILE A 12 18.48 13.41 -23.64
CA ILE A 12 19.68 14.21 -23.33
C ILE A 12 20.64 14.27 -24.52
N LEU A 13 20.86 13.16 -25.21
CA LEU A 13 21.71 13.11 -26.41
C LEU A 13 21.15 13.96 -27.55
N ILE A 14 19.84 13.97 -27.76
CA ILE A 14 19.19 14.81 -28.78
C ILE A 14 19.32 16.29 -28.42
N LEU A 15 19.02 16.67 -27.18
CA LEU A 15 19.08 18.06 -26.73
C LEU A 15 20.50 18.62 -26.73
N SER A 16 21.49 17.82 -26.30
CA SER A 16 22.91 18.21 -26.35
C SER A 16 23.40 18.38 -27.79
N SER A 17 23.01 17.49 -28.70
CA SER A 17 23.34 17.61 -30.13
C SER A 17 22.75 18.89 -30.76
N LEU A 18 21.48 19.20 -30.46
CA LEU A 18 20.81 20.40 -30.96
C LEU A 18 21.42 21.70 -30.40
N THR A 19 21.69 21.74 -29.09
CA THR A 19 22.29 22.93 -28.44
C THR A 19 23.71 23.16 -28.91
N PHE A 20 24.52 22.10 -29.07
CA PHE A 20 25.87 22.18 -29.63
C PHE A 20 25.85 22.65 -31.09
N GLY A 21 24.92 22.13 -31.89
CA GLY A 21 24.68 22.58 -33.26
C GLY A 21 24.38 24.08 -33.38
N TYR A 22 23.52 24.58 -32.50
CA TYR A 22 23.13 25.99 -32.45
C TYR A 22 24.27 26.92 -31.96
N LEU A 23 25.00 26.52 -30.92
CA LEU A 23 26.04 27.37 -30.30
C LEU A 23 27.29 27.52 -31.18
N PHE A 24 27.60 26.52 -32.00
CA PHE A 24 28.83 26.48 -32.78
C PHE A 24 28.61 26.62 -34.30
N ASP A 25 27.38 26.98 -34.71
CA ASP A 25 26.97 27.18 -36.11
C ASP A 25 27.50 26.08 -37.05
N LEU A 26 27.25 24.83 -36.63
CA LEU A 26 27.92 23.67 -37.23
C LEU A 26 27.48 23.43 -38.67
N ASN A 27 28.45 23.37 -39.57
CA ASN A 27 28.26 22.98 -40.96
C ASN A 27 27.66 21.55 -41.06
N PHE A 28 26.75 21.34 -42.02
CA PHE A 28 26.00 20.11 -42.24
C PHE A 28 26.84 18.82 -42.20
N LYS A 29 28.10 18.85 -42.65
CA LYS A 29 28.98 17.65 -42.59
C LYS A 29 29.24 17.14 -41.17
N TYR A 30 29.19 18.00 -40.15
CA TYR A 30 29.39 17.63 -38.74
C TYR A 30 28.10 17.10 -38.09
N TRP A 31 26.95 17.38 -38.70
CA TRP A 31 25.68 16.76 -38.30
C TRP A 31 25.63 15.29 -38.64
N ILE A 32 26.31 14.86 -39.72
CA ILE A 32 26.35 13.45 -40.15
C ILE A 32 26.91 12.55 -39.04
N GLY A 33 27.99 12.97 -38.36
CA GLY A 33 28.57 12.22 -37.25
C GLY A 33 27.61 12.11 -36.05
N ASN A 34 26.98 13.23 -35.67
CA ASN A 34 26.03 13.28 -34.56
C ASN A 34 24.77 12.44 -34.84
N ILE A 35 24.25 12.52 -36.06
CA ILE A 35 23.12 11.70 -36.51
C ILE A 35 23.52 10.21 -36.49
N GLY A 36 24.74 9.88 -36.92
CA GLY A 36 25.26 8.51 -36.85
C GLY A 36 25.27 7.94 -35.44
N VAL A 37 25.71 8.73 -34.45
CA VAL A 37 25.69 8.33 -33.02
C VAL A 37 24.27 8.11 -32.52
N LEU A 38 23.33 9.01 -32.85
CA LEU A 38 21.93 8.86 -32.46
C LEU A 38 21.29 7.62 -33.09
N VAL A 39 21.55 7.38 -34.39
CA VAL A 39 21.04 6.21 -35.11
C VAL A 39 21.60 4.93 -34.51
N LEU A 40 22.90 4.86 -34.21
CA LEU A 40 23.51 3.71 -33.55
C LEU A 40 22.90 3.47 -32.16
N PHE A 41 22.73 4.54 -31.36
CA PHE A 41 22.13 4.42 -30.04
C PHE A 41 20.69 3.87 -30.12
N ILE A 42 19.88 4.42 -31.04
CA ILE A 42 18.51 3.96 -31.31
C ILE A 42 18.48 2.50 -31.77
N TRP A 43 19.43 2.10 -32.62
CA TRP A 43 19.57 0.73 -33.12
C TRP A 43 19.86 -0.23 -31.96
N CYS A 44 20.75 0.13 -31.05
CA CYS A 44 21.13 -0.68 -29.89
C CYS A 44 20.09 -0.69 -28.75
N LYS A 45 18.89 -0.12 -28.93
CA LYS A 45 17.84 -0.13 -27.89
C LYS A 45 17.59 -1.52 -27.35
N ASP A 46 17.41 -2.49 -28.24
CA ASP A 46 16.97 -3.83 -27.86
C ASP A 46 18.02 -4.53 -26.99
N GLU A 47 19.31 -4.32 -27.28
CA GLU A 47 20.43 -4.78 -26.45
C GLU A 47 20.52 -4.01 -25.13
N CYS A 48 20.24 -2.71 -25.14
CA CYS A 48 20.30 -1.87 -23.94
C CYS A 48 19.14 -2.11 -22.95
N THR A 49 17.94 -2.38 -23.47
CA THR A 49 16.68 -2.45 -22.70
C THR A 49 16.10 -3.86 -22.60
N GLY A 50 16.57 -4.80 -23.42
CA GLY A 50 16.05 -6.16 -23.50
C GLY A 50 14.66 -6.28 -24.15
N ARG A 51 14.16 -5.22 -24.81
CA ARG A 51 12.83 -5.17 -25.43
C ARG A 51 12.88 -4.65 -26.85
N LYS A 52 12.17 -5.31 -27.76
CA LYS A 52 12.13 -4.89 -29.17
C LYS A 52 11.36 -3.59 -29.35
N TRP A 53 11.74 -2.81 -30.36
CA TRP A 53 10.86 -1.75 -30.88
C TRP A 53 9.51 -2.37 -31.30
N PHE A 54 8.43 -1.84 -30.74
CA PHE A 54 7.04 -2.26 -31.04
C PHE A 54 6.67 -3.69 -30.64
N GLU A 55 7.34 -4.26 -29.64
CA GLU A 55 6.87 -5.48 -29.00
C GLU A 55 5.49 -5.22 -28.38
N LYS A 56 4.43 -5.74 -29.02
CA LYS A 56 3.08 -5.69 -28.47
C LYS A 56 3.17 -6.36 -27.11
N THR A 57 2.90 -5.62 -26.03
CA THR A 57 2.57 -6.21 -24.74
C THR A 57 1.48 -7.23 -25.02
N LYS A 58 1.78 -8.51 -24.78
CA LYS A 58 0.75 -9.55 -24.89
C LYS A 58 -0.47 -9.03 -24.12
N PRO A 59 -1.66 -9.00 -24.72
CA PRO A 59 -2.86 -8.71 -23.93
C PRO A 59 -2.82 -9.63 -22.73
N LYS A 60 -3.06 -9.09 -21.52
CA LYS A 60 -3.26 -9.93 -20.35
C LYS A 60 -4.26 -11.00 -20.78
N LEU A 61 -3.86 -12.27 -20.67
CA LEU A 61 -4.78 -13.38 -20.90
C LEU A 61 -6.06 -13.07 -20.10
N PRO A 62 -7.26 -13.28 -20.66
CA PRO A 62 -8.48 -13.18 -19.87
C PRO A 62 -8.28 -13.99 -18.60
N HIS A 63 -8.62 -13.41 -17.45
CA HIS A 63 -8.71 -14.16 -16.21
C HIS A 63 -9.63 -15.35 -16.51
N GLU A 64 -9.13 -16.59 -16.41
CA GLU A 64 -10.05 -17.73 -16.37
C GLU A 64 -10.94 -17.49 -15.17
N PRO A 65 -12.27 -17.48 -15.32
CA PRO A 65 -13.15 -17.16 -14.21
C PRO A 65 -12.85 -18.13 -13.07
N SER A 66 -12.56 -17.56 -11.90
CA SER A 66 -12.34 -18.34 -10.70
C SER A 66 -13.63 -19.13 -10.43
N PRO A 67 -13.56 -20.39 -9.95
CA PRO A 67 -14.75 -21.08 -9.46
C PRO A 67 -15.55 -20.27 -8.42
N MET A 68 -14.91 -19.26 -7.79
CA MET A 68 -15.50 -18.35 -6.82
C MET A 68 -16.27 -17.18 -7.43
N ASP A 69 -16.07 -16.85 -8.72
CA ASP A 69 -16.65 -15.66 -9.37
C ASP A 69 -18.19 -15.69 -9.44
N ASP A 70 -18.78 -16.89 -9.45
CA ASP A 70 -20.22 -17.10 -9.53
C ASP A 70 -20.87 -17.44 -8.18
N MET A 71 -20.08 -17.56 -7.10
CA MET A 71 -20.60 -17.92 -5.77
C MET A 71 -21.25 -16.73 -5.08
N ASN A 72 -22.39 -16.96 -4.43
CA ASN A 72 -22.91 -15.97 -3.47
C ASN A 72 -22.14 -16.01 -2.14
N GLU A 73 -22.35 -15.01 -1.27
CA GLU A 73 -21.62 -14.87 0.00
C GLU A 73 -21.78 -16.10 0.93
N GLU A 74 -22.94 -16.75 0.96
CA GLU A 74 -23.16 -17.95 1.77
C GLU A 74 -22.40 -19.16 1.22
N GLU A 75 -22.41 -19.34 -0.10
CA GLU A 75 -21.67 -20.40 -0.81
C GLU A 75 -20.16 -20.23 -0.62
N TYR A 76 -19.66 -19.00 -0.78
CA TYR A 76 -18.25 -18.67 -0.56
C TYR A 76 -17.82 -18.97 0.88
N ASN A 77 -18.59 -18.51 1.88
CA ASN A 77 -18.28 -18.77 3.29
C ASN A 77 -18.24 -20.27 3.60
N LYS A 78 -19.18 -21.05 3.05
CA LYS A 78 -19.19 -22.50 3.21
C LYS A 78 -17.97 -23.16 2.54
N TYR A 79 -17.63 -22.74 1.31
CA TYR A 79 -16.44 -23.22 0.61
C TYR A 79 -15.17 -22.98 1.42
N VAL A 80 -15.00 -21.78 1.98
CA VAL A 80 -13.86 -21.43 2.83
C VAL A 80 -13.83 -22.27 4.10
N GLU A 81 -14.97 -22.47 4.78
CA GLU A 81 -15.03 -23.30 5.99
C GLU A 81 -14.61 -24.77 5.75
N GLU A 82 -14.91 -25.31 4.57
CA GLU A 82 -14.62 -26.69 4.16
C GLU A 82 -13.19 -26.85 3.62
N ASN A 83 -12.65 -25.85 2.91
CA ASN A 83 -11.41 -25.99 2.14
C ASN A 83 -10.20 -25.27 2.75
N TYR A 84 -10.40 -24.22 3.55
CA TYR A 84 -9.27 -23.44 4.09
C TYR A 84 -8.94 -23.89 5.52
N PRO A 85 -7.64 -24.06 5.84
CA PRO A 85 -7.25 -24.37 7.21
C PRO A 85 -7.52 -23.18 8.12
N LEU A 86 -7.62 -23.44 9.43
CA LEU A 86 -7.54 -22.38 10.42
C LEU A 86 -6.14 -21.73 10.37
N ILE A 87 -6.06 -20.45 10.69
CA ILE A 87 -4.79 -19.77 10.90
C ILE A 87 -3.97 -20.44 12.02
N SER A 88 -2.66 -20.20 12.03
CA SER A 88 -1.79 -20.71 13.09
C SER A 88 -2.18 -20.16 14.47
N GLU A 89 -1.91 -20.92 15.54
CA GLU A 89 -2.13 -20.44 16.92
C GLU A 89 -1.37 -19.16 17.22
N GLN A 90 -0.18 -19.01 16.63
CA GLN A 90 0.64 -17.80 16.75
C GLN A 90 -0.07 -16.60 16.12
N GLU A 91 -0.50 -16.71 14.86
CA GLU A 91 -1.21 -15.66 14.14
C GLU A 91 -2.53 -15.30 14.84
N LYS A 92 -3.30 -16.30 15.28
CA LYS A 92 -4.53 -16.11 16.06
C LYS A 92 -4.26 -15.33 17.34
N SER A 93 -3.23 -15.71 18.09
CA SER A 93 -2.83 -14.99 19.31
C SER A 93 -2.38 -13.56 19.01
N GLY A 94 -1.79 -13.34 17.84
CA GLY A 94 -1.43 -12.03 17.32
C GLY A 94 -2.66 -11.14 17.14
N TYR A 95 -3.62 -11.57 16.32
CA TYR A 95 -4.85 -10.81 16.10
C TYR A 95 -5.64 -10.54 17.39
N ILE A 96 -5.80 -11.54 18.25
CA ILE A 96 -6.49 -11.38 19.55
C ILE A 96 -5.79 -10.33 20.42
N SER A 97 -4.46 -10.29 20.42
CA SER A 97 -3.71 -9.30 21.21
C SER A 97 -3.85 -7.90 20.60
N LEU A 98 -3.80 -7.75 19.26
CA LEU A 98 -4.08 -6.47 18.60
C LEU A 98 -5.49 -5.96 18.92
N VAL A 99 -6.50 -6.84 18.95
CA VAL A 99 -7.87 -6.48 19.35
C VAL A 99 -7.90 -5.89 20.76
N LYS A 100 -7.17 -6.51 21.70
CA LYS A 100 -7.13 -6.05 23.10
C LYS A 100 -6.43 -4.70 23.24
N LEU A 101 -5.39 -4.46 22.45
CA LEU A 101 -4.56 -3.26 22.51
C LEU A 101 -5.18 -2.06 21.78
N CYS A 102 -5.89 -2.31 20.68
CA CYS A 102 -6.35 -1.26 19.77
C CYS A 102 -7.86 -0.98 19.82
N LEU A 103 -8.69 -1.90 20.37
CA LEU A 103 -10.16 -1.75 20.36
C LEU A 103 -10.76 -1.59 21.75
N ALA A 104 -11.88 -0.85 21.80
CA ALA A 104 -12.67 -0.70 23.03
C ALA A 104 -13.19 -2.07 23.52
N SER A 105 -13.19 -2.29 24.84
CA SER A 105 -13.57 -3.57 25.46
C SER A 105 -14.93 -4.12 25.00
N LYS A 106 -15.91 -3.23 24.76
CA LYS A 106 -17.24 -3.60 24.25
C LYS A 106 -17.24 -4.27 22.87
N MET A 107 -16.19 -4.04 22.07
CA MET A 107 -16.04 -4.59 20.72
C MET A 107 -15.18 -5.86 20.68
N GLN A 108 -14.39 -6.11 21.73
CA GLN A 108 -13.39 -7.18 21.73
C GLN A 108 -14.02 -8.57 21.65
N ASN A 109 -15.07 -8.87 22.43
CA ASN A 109 -15.64 -10.22 22.48
C ASN A 109 -16.14 -10.72 21.12
N ASN A 110 -16.78 -9.86 20.33
CA ASN A 110 -17.26 -10.23 19.01
C ASN A 110 -16.11 -10.54 18.05
N LEU A 111 -15.02 -9.77 18.14
CA LEU A 111 -13.86 -9.98 17.28
C LEU A 111 -13.01 -11.17 17.71
N ILE A 112 -12.88 -11.42 19.01
CA ILE A 112 -12.18 -12.61 19.51
C ILE A 112 -12.86 -13.87 18.97
N SER A 113 -14.20 -13.96 19.05
CA SER A 113 -14.96 -15.09 18.49
C SER A 113 -14.80 -15.22 16.96
N PHE A 114 -14.61 -14.11 16.26
CA PHE A 114 -14.29 -14.13 14.82
C PHE A 114 -12.89 -14.72 14.58
N PHE A 115 -11.87 -14.26 15.32
CA PHE A 115 -10.50 -14.76 15.19
C PHE A 115 -10.33 -16.22 15.61
N GLU A 116 -11.19 -16.74 16.49
CA GLU A 116 -11.22 -18.17 16.83
C GLU A 116 -11.58 -19.08 15.65
N LYS A 117 -12.30 -18.54 14.65
CA LYS A 117 -12.78 -19.28 13.47
C LYS A 117 -12.10 -18.84 12.18
N LEU A 118 -11.18 -17.88 12.26
CA LEU A 118 -10.55 -17.29 11.09
C LEU A 118 -9.75 -18.33 10.32
N ARG A 119 -10.00 -18.38 9.00
CA ARG A 119 -9.28 -19.24 8.06
C ARG A 119 -8.08 -18.52 7.47
N ASP A 120 -7.13 -19.29 6.98
CA ASP A 120 -5.96 -18.80 6.25
C ASP A 120 -6.34 -18.49 4.80
N TYR A 121 -6.32 -17.21 4.42
CA TYR A 121 -6.67 -16.72 3.08
C TYR A 121 -5.43 -16.50 2.20
N THR A 122 -4.23 -16.95 2.58
CA THR A 122 -3.01 -16.73 1.79
C THR A 122 -3.04 -17.37 0.38
N LYS A 123 -3.93 -18.34 0.14
CA LYS A 123 -4.12 -18.97 -1.18
C LYS A 123 -5.39 -18.50 -1.89
N ASP A 124 -6.12 -17.57 -1.29
CA ASP A 124 -7.35 -17.05 -1.84
C ASP A 124 -7.05 -16.08 -3.00
N GLU A 125 -7.78 -16.21 -4.11
CA GLU A 125 -7.56 -15.40 -5.30
C GLU A 125 -8.12 -13.98 -5.17
N ASP A 126 -9.07 -13.73 -4.28
CA ASP A 126 -9.60 -12.39 -4.05
C ASP A 126 -8.80 -11.67 -2.97
N TYR A 127 -8.58 -12.35 -1.84
CA TYR A 127 -7.94 -11.74 -0.69
C TYR A 127 -6.41 -11.78 -0.73
N MET A 128 -5.81 -12.82 -1.31
CA MET A 128 -4.35 -13.08 -1.38
C MET A 128 -3.62 -13.25 -0.03
N THR A 129 -4.13 -12.65 1.04
CA THR A 129 -3.59 -12.74 2.40
C THR A 129 -4.72 -12.73 3.43
N THR A 130 -4.48 -13.38 4.57
CA THR A 130 -5.38 -13.30 5.73
C THR A 130 -5.54 -11.87 6.23
N LEU A 131 -4.49 -11.04 6.19
CA LEU A 131 -4.57 -9.64 6.61
C LEU A 131 -5.56 -8.84 5.77
N ASN A 132 -5.58 -9.03 4.45
CA ASN A 132 -6.52 -8.36 3.54
C ASN A 132 -7.97 -8.71 3.89
N TYR A 133 -8.25 -10.00 4.16
CA TYR A 133 -9.57 -10.43 4.64
C TYR A 133 -9.96 -9.75 5.95
N VAL A 134 -9.03 -9.66 6.91
CA VAL A 134 -9.25 -8.99 8.20
C VAL A 134 -9.51 -7.49 8.03
N MET A 135 -8.80 -6.82 7.13
CA MET A 135 -9.02 -5.40 6.82
C MET A 135 -10.39 -5.17 6.19
N GLU A 136 -10.78 -5.98 5.21
CA GLU A 136 -12.10 -5.90 4.59
C GLU A 136 -13.22 -6.17 5.60
N TYR A 137 -13.06 -7.19 6.46
CA TYR A 137 -13.99 -7.47 7.55
C TYR A 137 -14.11 -6.27 8.51
N SER A 138 -12.98 -5.66 8.87
CA SER A 138 -12.93 -4.47 9.73
C SER A 138 -13.67 -3.28 9.11
N ASP A 139 -13.47 -3.03 7.82
CA ASP A 139 -14.14 -1.94 7.10
C ASP A 139 -15.64 -2.20 6.95
N LYS A 140 -16.07 -3.41 6.54
CA LYS A 140 -17.50 -3.80 6.47
C LYS A 140 -18.23 -3.64 7.81
N LYS A 141 -17.55 -3.94 8.92
CA LYS A 141 -18.10 -3.82 10.28
C LYS A 141 -17.87 -2.44 10.91
N ASN A 142 -17.25 -1.50 10.19
CA ASN A 142 -16.94 -0.15 10.67
C ASN A 142 -16.20 -0.13 12.01
N LEU A 143 -15.18 -1.00 12.16
CA LEU A 143 -14.44 -1.18 13.41
C LEU A 143 -13.30 -0.17 13.58
N PHE A 144 -12.74 0.32 12.47
CA PHE A 144 -11.58 1.22 12.46
C PHE A 144 -10.39 0.64 13.23
N PHE A 145 -10.15 -0.66 13.01
CA PHE A 145 -9.15 -1.47 13.70
C PHE A 145 -7.81 -1.45 12.96
N ILE A 146 -7.71 -2.27 11.91
CA ILE A 146 -6.59 -2.30 10.96
C ILE A 146 -7.16 -1.76 9.66
N MET A 147 -6.58 -0.67 9.19
CA MET A 147 -7.15 0.21 8.19
C MET A 147 -6.18 0.37 7.03
N SER A 148 -6.57 -0.04 5.83
CA SER A 148 -5.80 0.20 4.60
C SER A 148 -6.01 1.61 4.06
N LEU A 149 -4.98 2.18 3.43
CA LEU A 149 -5.01 3.43 2.70
C LEU A 149 -4.18 3.27 1.43
N ASP A 150 -4.78 3.44 0.26
CA ASP A 150 -4.02 3.52 -0.99
C ASP A 150 -3.02 4.68 -0.90
N TRP A 151 -1.81 4.54 -1.46
CA TRP A 151 -0.83 5.63 -1.44
C TRP A 151 -1.33 6.94 -2.08
N LYS A 152 -2.30 6.87 -2.99
CA LYS A 152 -2.96 8.03 -3.61
C LYS A 152 -4.25 8.44 -2.90
N GLN A 153 -4.59 7.80 -1.80
CA GLN A 153 -5.77 8.16 -1.03
C GLN A 153 -5.68 9.63 -0.58
N ASP A 154 -6.82 10.31 -0.60
CA ASP A 154 -6.98 11.66 -0.07
C ASP A 154 -6.78 11.73 1.44
N ILE A 155 -6.40 12.92 1.92
CA ILE A 155 -6.13 13.18 3.34
C ILE A 155 -7.42 13.12 4.16
N GLU A 156 -8.56 13.52 3.58
CA GLU A 156 -9.87 13.48 4.22
C GLU A 156 -10.24 12.06 4.66
N THR A 157 -9.86 11.04 3.88
CA THR A 157 -10.06 9.63 4.23
C THR A 157 -9.18 9.21 5.41
N LEU A 158 -7.91 9.63 5.47
CA LEU A 158 -7.06 9.42 6.64
C LEU A 158 -7.67 10.08 7.88
N GLU A 159 -8.07 11.35 7.77
CA GLU A 159 -8.70 12.09 8.86
C GLU A 159 -9.97 11.39 9.35
N TRP A 160 -10.83 10.95 8.44
CA TRP A 160 -12.05 10.22 8.75
C TRP A 160 -11.75 8.90 9.48
N ARG A 161 -10.80 8.10 8.98
CA ARG A 161 -10.38 6.84 9.61
C ARG A 161 -9.86 7.07 11.03
N LEU A 162 -8.99 8.05 11.22
CA LEU A 162 -8.44 8.39 12.54
C LEU A 162 -9.51 8.89 13.51
N LYS A 163 -10.35 9.85 13.10
CA LYS A 163 -11.44 10.39 13.94
C LYS A 163 -12.37 9.28 14.43
N ASN A 164 -12.74 8.36 13.54
CA ASN A 164 -13.61 7.25 13.93
C ASN A 164 -12.91 6.24 14.84
N SER A 165 -11.63 5.91 14.59
CA SER A 165 -10.87 5.03 15.49
C SER A 165 -10.76 5.65 16.89
N LEU A 166 -10.37 6.92 16.97
CA LEU A 166 -10.28 7.68 18.23
C LEU A 166 -11.61 7.71 18.99
N HIS A 167 -12.70 8.02 18.29
CA HIS A 167 -14.02 8.10 18.91
C HIS A 167 -14.52 6.72 19.38
N LYS A 168 -14.46 5.70 18.52
CA LYS A 168 -15.06 4.38 18.79
C LYS A 168 -14.22 3.53 19.76
N ASN A 169 -12.90 3.58 19.63
CA ASN A 169 -11.99 2.68 20.31
C ASN A 169 -11.36 3.30 21.57
N PHE A 170 -11.17 4.63 21.57
CA PHE A 170 -10.53 5.34 22.69
C PHE A 170 -11.47 6.31 23.42
N GLY A 171 -12.66 6.59 22.87
CA GLY A 171 -13.59 7.56 23.45
C GLY A 171 -13.06 8.99 23.41
N LEU A 172 -12.12 9.30 22.49
CA LEU A 172 -11.47 10.59 22.38
C LEU A 172 -11.97 11.38 21.17
N SER A 173 -11.93 12.70 21.29
CA SER A 173 -12.11 13.65 20.18
C SER A 173 -10.88 14.54 20.16
N ILE A 174 -9.96 14.28 19.23
CA ILE A 174 -8.71 15.01 19.08
C ILE A 174 -8.85 15.95 17.88
N GLU A 175 -8.41 17.19 18.02
CA GLU A 175 -8.29 18.12 16.89
C GLU A 175 -7.11 17.66 16.02
N LEU A 176 -7.44 17.18 14.81
CA LEU A 176 -6.46 16.76 13.80
C LEU A 176 -6.17 17.94 12.84
N PRO A 177 -5.04 17.91 12.11
CA PRO A 177 -4.77 18.89 11.06
C PRO A 177 -5.95 18.98 10.08
N ASN A 178 -6.22 20.20 9.61
CA ASN A 178 -7.25 20.41 8.61
C ASN A 178 -6.68 20.06 7.21
N PRO A 179 -7.33 19.21 6.41
CA PRO A 179 -6.89 18.91 5.04
C PRO A 179 -6.64 20.15 4.17
N THR A 180 -7.35 21.26 4.42
CA THR A 180 -7.15 22.52 3.68
C THR A 180 -5.82 23.22 3.97
N ASN A 181 -5.08 22.78 5.00
CA ASN A 181 -3.76 23.30 5.31
C ASN A 181 -2.68 22.81 4.33
N TYR A 182 -2.97 21.75 3.58
CA TYR A 182 -2.08 21.18 2.58
C TYR A 182 -2.44 21.68 1.16
N GLU A 183 -1.53 21.45 0.21
CA GLU A 183 -1.78 21.79 -1.19
C GLU A 183 -3.00 21.04 -1.73
N LYS A 184 -3.66 21.59 -2.76
CA LYS A 184 -4.85 20.92 -3.32
C LYS A 184 -4.46 19.59 -3.96
N ARG A 185 -5.26 18.54 -3.69
CA ARG A 185 -5.12 17.19 -4.28
C ARG A 185 -3.83 16.46 -3.86
N VAL A 186 -3.30 16.77 -2.69
CA VAL A 186 -2.25 15.93 -2.08
C VAL A 186 -2.85 14.61 -1.61
N SER A 187 -2.06 13.55 -1.68
CA SER A 187 -2.38 12.24 -1.12
C SER A 187 -1.71 12.03 0.22
N VAL A 188 -2.11 10.98 0.93
CA VAL A 188 -1.49 10.55 2.19
C VAL A 188 0.01 10.22 2.07
N SER A 189 0.49 9.93 0.85
CA SER A 189 1.91 9.71 0.56
C SER A 189 2.76 10.98 0.44
N PHE A 190 2.14 12.17 0.49
CA PHE A 190 2.89 13.42 0.49
C PHE A 190 3.71 13.57 1.78
N ASP A 191 4.80 14.34 1.70
CA ASP A 191 5.75 14.46 2.81
C ASP A 191 5.07 15.01 4.08
N ASN A 192 5.43 14.43 5.22
CA ASN A 192 5.00 14.80 6.57
C ASN A 192 3.51 14.62 6.90
N ILE A 193 2.67 14.12 5.97
CA ILE A 193 1.23 13.97 6.27
C ILE A 193 1.00 13.04 7.46
N PHE A 194 1.64 11.87 7.49
CA PHE A 194 1.45 10.94 8.61
C PHE A 194 1.99 11.51 9.93
N GLU A 195 3.15 12.16 9.88
CA GLU A 195 3.82 12.79 11.02
C GLU A 195 2.98 13.93 11.62
N ASP A 196 2.39 14.78 10.76
CA ASP A 196 1.52 15.88 11.16
C ASP A 196 0.22 15.38 11.81
N TYR A 197 -0.35 14.28 11.30
CA TYR A 197 -1.53 13.65 11.87
C TYR A 197 -1.23 12.83 13.14
N ASP A 198 -0.03 12.27 13.28
CA ASP A 198 0.35 11.47 14.45
C ASP A 198 0.74 12.34 15.66
N LYS A 199 1.32 13.52 15.42
CA LYS A 199 1.69 14.48 16.48
C LYS A 199 0.57 14.77 17.51
N PRO A 200 -0.67 15.11 17.12
CA PRO A 200 -1.74 15.33 18.09
C PRO A 200 -2.19 14.04 18.81
N LEU A 201 -2.05 12.86 18.20
CA LEU A 201 -2.29 11.57 18.86
C LEU A 201 -1.26 11.35 19.98
N ARG A 202 0.02 11.64 19.70
CA ARG A 202 1.12 11.49 20.67
C ARG A 202 0.94 12.35 21.91
N ASN A 203 0.39 13.55 21.75
CA ASN A 203 0.03 14.42 22.87
C ASN A 203 -1.04 13.82 23.81
N GLN A 204 -1.80 12.82 23.34
CA GLN A 204 -2.79 12.07 24.12
C GLN A 204 -2.30 10.67 24.52
N GLY A 205 -1.00 10.37 24.37
CA GLY A 205 -0.44 9.06 24.69
C GLY A 205 -0.80 7.96 23.69
N LEU A 206 -1.31 8.33 22.52
CA LEU A 206 -1.61 7.43 21.40
C LEU A 206 -0.60 7.61 20.27
N GLN A 207 -0.52 6.65 19.36
CA GLN A 207 0.25 6.78 18.13
C GLN A 207 -0.34 5.93 17.01
N MET A 208 -0.02 6.32 15.78
CA MET A 208 -0.27 5.55 14.58
C MET A 208 0.82 4.49 14.42
N GLY A 209 0.39 3.24 14.39
CA GLY A 209 1.22 2.11 14.03
C GLY A 209 0.99 1.71 12.58
N PHE A 210 2.04 1.21 11.94
CA PHE A 210 1.98 0.73 10.57
C PHE A 210 2.39 -0.75 10.49
N ILE A 211 1.70 -1.49 9.63
CA ILE A 211 2.05 -2.86 9.25
C ILE A 211 2.74 -2.79 7.90
N ASP A 212 4.00 -3.22 7.82
CA ASP A 212 4.77 -3.30 6.57
C ASP A 212 4.32 -4.52 5.77
N THR A 213 3.44 -4.28 4.80
CA THR A 213 2.98 -5.28 3.83
C THR A 213 3.85 -5.35 2.58
N GLN A 214 4.88 -4.48 2.46
CA GLN A 214 5.71 -4.31 1.26
C GLN A 214 4.92 -3.97 -0.01
N SER A 215 3.69 -3.47 0.15
CA SER A 215 2.78 -3.05 -0.93
C SER A 215 2.83 -1.53 -1.13
N ASP A 216 2.10 -1.03 -2.13
CA ASP A 216 1.88 0.40 -2.36
C ASP A 216 0.69 0.97 -1.56
N GLU A 217 0.22 0.25 -0.56
CA GLU A 217 -0.75 0.74 0.44
C GLU A 217 -0.09 0.95 1.81
N TYR A 218 -0.70 1.81 2.61
CA TYR A 218 -0.39 1.97 4.02
C TYR A 218 -1.44 1.22 4.85
N VAL A 219 -1.00 0.24 5.63
CA VAL A 219 -1.85 -0.44 6.60
C VAL A 219 -1.59 0.16 7.97
N ILE A 220 -2.58 0.91 8.48
CA ILE A 220 -2.47 1.69 9.71
C ILE A 220 -3.41 1.19 10.81
N PHE A 221 -3.03 1.47 12.06
CA PHE A 221 -3.88 1.28 13.23
C PHE A 221 -3.47 2.27 14.33
N VAL A 222 -4.34 2.49 15.32
CA VAL A 222 -4.04 3.39 16.47
C VAL A 222 -3.87 2.55 17.72
N HIS A 223 -2.83 2.85 18.50
CA HIS A 223 -2.56 2.17 19.78
C HIS A 223 -1.94 3.13 20.79
N LYS A 224 -1.83 2.72 22.06
CA LYS A 224 -1.15 3.53 23.08
C LYS A 224 0.35 3.42 22.93
N ILE A 225 1.07 4.53 23.17
CA ILE A 225 2.53 4.58 23.12
C ILE A 225 3.16 3.60 24.14
N VAL A 226 2.55 3.48 25.32
CA VAL A 226 3.03 2.60 26.39
C VAL A 226 3.01 1.11 26.00
N ASP A 227 2.20 0.74 25.01
CA ASP A 227 2.02 -0.64 24.56
C ASP A 227 2.90 -0.98 23.34
N LYS A 228 3.83 -0.09 22.95
CA LYS A 228 4.61 -0.20 21.70
C LYS A 228 5.37 -1.53 21.55
N GLU A 229 6.09 -1.96 22.59
CA GLU A 229 6.85 -3.22 22.55
C GLU A 229 5.91 -4.42 22.36
N GLU A 230 4.75 -4.41 23.02
CA GLU A 230 3.75 -5.46 22.86
C GLU A 230 3.13 -5.45 21.47
N ILE A 231 2.88 -4.26 20.89
CA ILE A 231 2.40 -4.10 19.52
C ILE A 231 3.40 -4.66 18.51
N GLU A 232 4.68 -4.33 18.61
CA GLU A 232 5.71 -4.82 17.69
C GLU A 232 5.79 -6.35 17.72
N ASN A 233 5.83 -6.94 18.92
CA ASN A 233 5.79 -8.39 19.10
C ASN A 233 4.51 -8.99 18.51
N THR A 234 3.37 -8.33 18.69
CA THR A 234 2.08 -8.83 18.21
C THR A 234 1.95 -8.77 16.69
N VAL A 235 2.41 -7.69 16.05
CA VAL A 235 2.47 -7.58 14.58
C VAL A 235 3.40 -8.64 14.00
N SER A 236 4.51 -8.96 14.68
CA SER A 236 5.39 -10.05 14.26
C SER A 236 4.71 -11.42 14.27
N LYS A 237 3.79 -11.66 15.22
CA LYS A 237 3.04 -12.92 15.31
C LYS A 237 2.07 -13.14 14.16
N ILE A 238 1.55 -12.06 13.56
CA ILE A 238 0.71 -12.16 12.36
C ILE A 238 1.53 -12.18 11.06
N GLY A 239 2.87 -12.26 11.16
CA GLY A 239 3.76 -12.44 10.00
C GLY A 239 4.27 -11.16 9.35
N TYR A 240 4.06 -10.00 9.96
CA TYR A 240 4.45 -8.70 9.40
C TYR A 240 5.42 -7.94 10.30
N LYS A 241 5.99 -6.83 9.79
CA LYS A 241 6.83 -5.93 10.57
C LYS A 241 6.05 -4.69 10.97
N TYR A 242 6.24 -4.26 12.21
CA TYR A 242 5.75 -2.98 12.69
C TYR A 242 6.73 -1.87 12.31
N TYR A 243 6.19 -0.70 11.97
CA TYR A 243 6.97 0.54 11.89
C TYR A 243 6.13 1.76 12.28
N GLU A 244 6.79 2.89 12.47
CA GLU A 244 6.21 4.20 12.73
C GLU A 244 6.84 5.24 11.80
N LYS A 245 6.17 6.38 11.65
CA LYS A 245 6.68 7.55 10.94
C LYS A 245 6.84 8.72 11.91
#